data_AF-A0A4U8SCX6-F1
#
_entry.id   AF-A0A4U8SCX6-F1
#
_cell.length_a   1.000
_cell.length_b   1.000
_cell.length_c   1.000
_cell.angle_alpha   90.00
_cell.angle_beta   90.00
_cell.angle_gamma   90.00
#
_symmetry.space_group_name_H-M   'P 1'
#
loop_
_entity.id
_entity.type
_entity.pdbx_description
1 polymer ?
#
loop_
_entity_poly.entity_id
_entity_poly.type
_entity_poly.pdbx_seq_one_letter_code
_entity_poly.pdbx_strand_id
1 'polypeptide(L)'
;MAFEPIDVYLWQEQIFNYRVAKGYLSFRQLANFEVFSGEYQRELEREHEDKIIKYLKNEKYRYLPDIVIVVRDKDLNLELSFEDEGKLLENKHIEVSQLKVNLLSFEDIQKMTSGFENDNIENMDIEELSQKMYEYMNLVKMFNVKSLDSEIDFSKIKRPFHSMLKLSIKKQEALRKFKIVDGNHRLSAIKKLLEDKENAFNDDYVGVTFVFMKEGENSIKDELAFFYYLNSKSKPLLPKDYLSRTLKEFEDSKELKAIDWWLYVFRESNDKILDIFKDYHNQLKEDVIAKACDYLAKKIQNNDEELLSEFFSFLRDKIEQKEFEEILKHFSDHNQLAEFICIIFFLYEKMKDNENVKIEKEIKYFCEWLIEDAELKRFQDFENLFLVYQNTYIPKSFKIFIAMAFHDNDDVFEAINETIEKISLEILEDKNLLKPLRIDKYIKGTTYQIVNEIFDQIDERGLVIADITNKNPNVYLEVGYTLALCRAKGIDEQLILLLKENEEAGFDLKGYKQIRYKNIKDLKDNLEKELETYYQTKYIPIEWRNARF
;
A
#
# COMPACT_ATOMS: atom_id res chain seq x y z
N MET A 1 2.95 -17.46 42.07
CA MET A 1 4.20 -18.25 42.23
C MET A 1 5.24 -17.35 42.85
N ALA A 2 6.15 -17.90 43.66
CA ALA A 2 7.32 -17.14 44.11
C ALA A 2 8.18 -16.81 42.88
N PHE A 3 8.70 -15.58 42.82
CA PHE A 3 9.58 -15.16 41.73
C PHE A 3 10.89 -15.96 41.79
N GLU A 4 11.26 -16.60 40.68
CA GLU A 4 12.56 -17.25 40.54
C GLU A 4 13.59 -16.24 40.03
N PRO A 5 14.80 -16.18 40.61
CA PRO A 5 15.86 -15.32 40.12
C PRO A 5 16.19 -15.59 38.65
N ILE A 6 16.34 -14.53 37.86
CA ILE A 6 16.69 -14.62 36.43
C ILE A 6 18.18 -14.33 36.29
N ASP A 7 18.95 -15.35 35.91
CA ASP A 7 20.37 -15.24 35.58
C ASP A 7 20.55 -15.24 34.05
N VAL A 8 21.16 -14.18 33.52
CA VAL A 8 21.39 -14.01 32.08
C VAL A 8 22.86 -13.74 31.81
N TYR A 9 23.41 -14.44 30.82
CA TYR A 9 24.77 -14.23 30.35
C TYR A 9 24.71 -13.49 29.02
N LEU A 10 25.37 -12.33 28.97
CA LEU A 10 25.26 -11.39 27.89
C LEU A 10 26.64 -11.08 27.32
N TRP A 11 26.72 -11.05 26.00
CA TRP A 11 27.86 -10.51 25.28
C TRP A 11 27.73 -9.00 25.22
N GLN A 12 28.69 -8.29 25.80
CA GLN A 12 28.62 -6.84 25.91
C GLN A 12 29.71 -6.15 25.10
N GLU A 13 29.35 -4.97 24.58
CA GLU A 13 30.26 -4.09 23.86
C GLU A 13 29.82 -2.63 24.00
N GLN A 14 30.75 -1.70 23.84
CA GLN A 14 30.43 -0.27 23.74
C GLN A 14 30.06 0.06 22.28
N ILE A 15 28.80 0.46 22.04
CA ILE A 15 28.29 0.83 20.71
C ILE A 15 27.98 2.33 20.71
N PHE A 16 28.87 3.11 20.06
CA PHE A 16 28.84 4.58 20.11
C PHE A 16 28.73 5.08 21.56
N ASN A 17 27.62 5.74 21.89
CA ASN A 17 27.38 6.35 23.20
C ASN A 17 26.67 5.41 24.18
N TYR A 18 26.21 4.24 23.73
CA TYR A 18 25.47 3.29 24.55
C TYR A 18 26.28 2.02 24.79
N ARG A 19 26.17 1.50 26.01
CA ARG A 19 26.67 0.16 26.29
C ARG A 19 25.54 -0.82 26.00
N VAL A 20 25.83 -1.82 25.18
CA VAL A 20 24.84 -2.77 24.70
C VAL A 20 25.29 -4.17 25.09
N ALA A 21 24.39 -4.96 25.65
CA ALA A 21 24.64 -6.35 25.96
C ALA A 21 23.55 -7.24 25.36
N LYS A 22 23.95 -8.26 24.63
CA LYS A 22 23.06 -9.18 23.92
C LYS A 22 23.14 -10.58 24.48
N GLY A 23 22.00 -11.27 24.52
CA GLY A 23 21.94 -12.68 24.89
C GLY A 23 20.57 -13.25 24.62
N TYR A 24 20.16 -14.24 25.42
CA TYR A 24 18.91 -14.96 25.23
C TYR A 24 18.16 -15.10 26.54
N LEU A 25 16.83 -14.98 26.48
CA LEU A 25 15.92 -15.27 27.59
C LEU A 25 14.86 -16.28 27.13
N SER A 26 14.45 -17.16 28.04
CA SER A 26 13.35 -18.07 27.77
C SER A 26 12.00 -17.35 27.79
N PHE A 27 10.98 -17.92 27.16
CA PHE A 27 9.63 -17.36 27.13
C PHE A 27 9.07 -17.19 28.55
N ARG A 28 9.30 -18.18 29.44
CA ARG A 28 8.91 -18.10 30.85
C ARG A 28 9.62 -16.97 31.59
N GLN A 29 10.91 -16.77 31.32
CA GLN A 29 11.66 -15.66 31.92
C GLN A 29 11.13 -14.31 31.43
N LEU A 30 10.89 -14.17 30.12
CA LEU A 30 10.31 -12.97 29.51
C LEU A 30 8.90 -12.67 30.04
N ALA A 31 8.07 -13.67 30.28
CA ALA A 31 6.71 -13.50 30.82
C ALA A 31 6.67 -12.78 32.18
N ASN A 32 7.78 -12.74 32.92
CA ASN A 32 7.85 -11.98 34.17
C ASN A 32 7.99 -10.46 33.96
N PHE A 33 8.42 -10.00 32.78
CA PHE A 33 8.56 -8.57 32.46
C PHE A 33 7.20 -7.93 32.25
N GLU A 34 7.08 -6.64 32.58
CA GLU A 34 5.82 -5.90 32.42
C GLU A 34 5.58 -5.53 30.94
N VAL A 35 4.33 -5.69 30.48
CA VAL A 35 3.88 -5.18 29.17
C VAL A 35 3.43 -3.74 29.44
N PHE A 36 4.13 -2.78 28.86
CA PHE A 36 3.91 -1.37 29.17
C PHE A 36 2.70 -0.82 28.40
N SER A 37 1.86 -0.02 29.06
CA SER A 37 0.74 0.72 28.45
C SER A 37 0.63 2.12 29.07
N GLY A 38 0.43 3.16 28.24
CA GLY A 38 -0.03 4.48 28.71
C GLY A 38 0.94 5.65 28.82
N GLU A 39 2.24 5.55 28.48
CA GLU A 39 3.15 6.73 28.45
C GLU A 39 3.50 7.20 27.04
N TYR A 40 3.94 6.29 26.15
CA TYR A 40 4.32 6.61 24.77
C TYR A 40 4.19 5.44 23.78
N GLN A 41 3.71 4.27 24.25
CA GLN A 41 3.49 3.09 23.42
C GLN A 41 2.06 3.03 22.88
N ARG A 42 1.90 2.51 21.66
CA ARG A 42 0.58 2.32 21.02
C ARG A 42 -0.22 1.26 21.76
N GLU A 43 -1.54 1.34 21.69
CA GLU A 43 -2.41 0.26 22.18
C GLU A 43 -2.11 -1.05 21.42
N LEU A 44 -2.24 -2.17 22.13
CA LEU A 44 -2.00 -3.50 21.57
C LEU A 44 -3.06 -3.82 20.52
N GLU A 45 -2.63 -4.11 19.30
CA GLU A 45 -3.52 -4.52 18.21
C GLU A 45 -3.73 -6.05 18.27
N ARG A 46 -4.97 -6.48 18.53
CA ARG A 46 -5.32 -7.90 18.71
C ARG A 46 -5.02 -8.73 17.46
N GLU A 47 -5.29 -8.22 16.26
CA GLU A 47 -5.02 -8.93 15.01
C GLU A 47 -3.52 -9.16 14.76
N HIS A 48 -2.68 -8.20 15.12
CA HIS A 48 -1.23 -8.33 14.97
C HIS A 48 -0.66 -9.37 15.94
N GLU A 49 -1.14 -9.37 17.18
CA GLU A 49 -0.80 -10.37 18.19
C GLU A 49 -1.22 -11.79 17.78
N ASP A 50 -2.44 -11.95 17.23
CA ASP A 50 -2.94 -13.24 16.74
C ASP A 50 -2.11 -13.77 15.56
N LYS A 51 -1.64 -12.88 14.67
CA LYS A 51 -0.71 -13.25 13.59
C LYS A 51 0.62 -13.77 14.14
N ILE A 52 1.17 -13.13 15.17
CA ILE A 52 2.41 -13.58 15.83
C ILE A 52 2.20 -14.94 16.49
N ILE A 53 1.09 -15.14 17.21
CA ILE A 53 0.77 -16.44 17.85
C ILE A 53 0.63 -17.53 16.77
N LYS A 54 -0.09 -17.26 15.67
CA LYS A 54 -0.23 -18.19 14.55
C LYS A 54 1.13 -18.53 13.91
N TYR A 55 2.00 -17.53 13.74
CA TYR A 55 3.36 -17.72 13.25
C TYR A 55 4.19 -18.61 14.18
N LEU A 56 4.14 -18.38 15.51
CA LEU A 56 4.87 -19.19 16.50
C LEU A 56 4.35 -20.62 16.62
N LYS A 57 3.06 -20.85 16.34
CA LYS A 57 2.46 -22.19 16.26
C LYS A 57 2.82 -22.95 14.97
N ASN A 58 3.41 -22.29 13.95
CA ASN A 58 3.85 -22.94 12.71
C ASN A 58 5.25 -23.54 12.87
N GLU A 59 5.46 -24.80 12.49
CA GLU A 59 6.71 -25.54 12.75
C GLU A 59 7.87 -25.16 11.81
N LYS A 60 7.61 -24.50 10.67
CA LYS A 60 8.64 -24.10 9.69
C LYS A 60 8.97 -22.60 9.76
N TYR A 61 10.28 -22.29 9.82
CA TYR A 61 10.87 -20.94 9.80
C TYR A 61 10.48 -20.03 10.98
N ARG A 62 10.72 -20.47 12.22
CA ARG A 62 10.50 -19.67 13.44
C ARG A 62 11.71 -18.78 13.75
N TYR A 63 11.55 -17.47 13.64
CA TYR A 63 12.50 -16.46 14.09
C TYR A 63 11.73 -15.27 14.68
N LEU A 64 11.97 -14.98 15.95
CA LEU A 64 11.52 -13.75 16.58
C LEU A 64 12.68 -12.77 16.62
N PRO A 65 12.52 -11.54 16.09
CA PRO A 65 13.54 -10.53 16.25
C PRO A 65 13.74 -10.18 17.73
N ASP A 66 14.90 -9.60 18.05
CA ASP A 66 15.30 -9.28 19.42
C ASP A 66 14.25 -8.42 20.14
N ILE A 67 14.04 -8.71 21.42
CA ILE A 67 13.33 -7.79 22.33
C ILE A 67 14.35 -6.80 22.89
N VAL A 68 14.06 -5.50 22.74
CA VAL A 68 14.96 -4.43 23.17
C VAL A 68 14.52 -3.90 24.53
N ILE A 69 15.41 -4.03 25.49
CA ILE A 69 15.20 -3.73 26.90
C ILE A 69 16.14 -2.59 27.29
N VAL A 70 15.59 -1.48 27.75
CA VAL A 70 16.37 -0.35 28.27
C VAL A 70 16.47 -0.45 29.78
N VAL A 71 17.67 -0.19 30.28
CA VAL A 71 18.00 -0.13 31.71
C VAL A 71 18.77 1.16 31.99
N ARG A 72 18.35 1.92 33.00
CA ARG A 72 19.03 3.17 33.40
C ARG A 72 20.09 2.87 34.46
N ASP A 73 21.26 3.51 34.37
CA ASP A 73 22.39 3.24 35.28
C ASP A 73 22.06 3.57 36.75
N LYS A 74 21.24 4.60 37.02
CA LYS A 74 20.78 4.93 38.38
C LYS A 74 19.89 3.86 38.99
N ASP A 75 19.11 3.15 38.17
CA ASP A 75 18.28 2.05 38.64
C ASP A 75 19.11 0.84 39.09
N LEU A 76 20.35 0.74 38.58
CA LEU A 76 21.34 -0.23 39.00
C LEU A 76 22.21 0.26 40.18
N ASN A 77 22.23 1.57 40.49
CA ASN A 77 23.10 2.22 41.48
C ASN A 77 24.61 1.92 41.24
N LEU A 78 25.12 2.13 40.04
CA LEU A 78 26.50 1.75 39.68
C LEU A 78 27.35 2.95 39.21
N GLU A 79 28.45 3.26 39.91
CA GLU A 79 29.57 4.05 39.36
C GLU A 79 30.47 3.11 38.54
N LEU A 80 30.19 2.98 37.25
CA LEU A 80 30.97 2.11 36.37
C LEU A 80 32.13 2.88 35.70
N SER A 81 33.35 2.74 36.22
CA SER A 81 34.58 2.90 35.44
C SER A 81 34.94 1.55 34.80
N PHE A 82 34.80 1.44 33.48
CA PHE A 82 34.94 0.18 32.75
C PHE A 82 36.39 -0.21 32.38
N GLU A 83 37.37 0.52 32.89
CA GLU A 83 38.79 0.17 32.75
C GLU A 83 39.26 -0.80 33.86
N ASP A 84 38.44 -1.04 34.89
CA ASP A 84 38.84 -1.83 36.05
C ASP A 84 38.42 -3.31 35.93
N GLU A 85 39.41 -4.18 35.73
CA GLU A 85 39.23 -5.63 35.67
C GLU A 85 38.66 -6.21 36.99
N GLY A 86 37.62 -7.06 36.89
CA GLY A 86 37.22 -7.98 37.98
C GLY A 86 36.22 -7.46 39.03
N LYS A 87 35.55 -6.32 38.83
CA LYS A 87 34.55 -5.82 39.79
C LYS A 87 33.23 -6.62 39.73
N LEU A 88 32.86 -7.21 40.87
CA LEU A 88 31.52 -7.75 41.15
C LEU A 88 30.67 -6.60 41.73
N LEU A 89 29.49 -6.34 41.16
CA LEU A 89 28.62 -5.24 41.56
C LEU A 89 27.30 -5.81 42.07
N GLU A 90 27.01 -5.56 43.34
CA GLU A 90 25.86 -6.17 44.01
C GLU A 90 25.03 -5.13 44.75
N ASN A 91 23.72 -5.13 44.49
CA ASN A 91 22.70 -4.50 45.34
C ASN A 91 21.68 -5.59 45.74
N LYS A 92 20.81 -5.29 46.71
CA LYS A 92 19.74 -6.17 47.23
C LYS A 92 18.76 -6.73 46.19
N HIS A 93 18.77 -6.24 44.95
CA HIS A 93 17.79 -6.56 43.91
C HIS A 93 18.40 -7.06 42.59
N ILE A 94 19.60 -6.60 42.22
CA ILE A 94 20.29 -6.93 40.97
C ILE A 94 21.78 -7.11 41.26
N GLU A 95 22.39 -8.12 40.67
CA GLU A 95 23.84 -8.36 40.68
C GLU A 95 24.37 -8.38 39.24
N VAL A 96 25.49 -7.70 39.02
CA VAL A 96 26.17 -7.61 37.72
C VAL A 96 27.63 -8.00 37.91
N SER A 97 28.10 -8.98 37.16
CA SER A 97 29.50 -9.40 37.19
C SER A 97 30.08 -9.54 35.80
N GLN A 98 31.31 -9.05 35.61
CA GLN A 98 32.05 -9.18 34.35
C GLN A 98 32.87 -10.47 34.37
N LEU A 99 32.66 -11.32 33.37
CA LEU A 99 33.36 -12.59 33.20
C LEU A 99 34.34 -12.46 32.03
N LYS A 100 35.64 -12.71 32.28
CA LYS A 100 36.61 -12.97 31.22
C LYS A 100 36.51 -14.45 30.85
N VAL A 101 36.11 -14.74 29.62
CA VAL A 101 36.12 -16.10 29.09
C VAL A 101 37.35 -16.24 28.21
N ASN A 102 38.32 -17.06 28.64
CA ASN A 102 39.40 -17.50 27.77
C ASN A 102 38.86 -18.65 26.91
N LEU A 103 38.72 -18.41 25.60
CA LEU A 103 38.48 -19.50 24.65
C LEU A 103 39.78 -20.30 24.51
N LEU A 104 39.85 -21.48 25.13
CA LEU A 104 40.96 -22.42 24.96
C LEU A 104 40.99 -22.93 23.51
N SER A 105 42.19 -23.13 22.96
CA SER A 105 42.32 -23.76 21.64
C SER A 105 42.03 -25.26 21.72
N PHE A 106 41.69 -25.88 20.58
CA PHE A 106 41.40 -27.32 20.50
C PHE A 106 42.59 -28.18 21.00
N GLU A 107 43.82 -27.71 20.80
CA GLU A 107 45.04 -28.37 21.28
C GLU A 107 45.23 -28.25 22.80
N ASP A 108 44.81 -27.14 23.41
CA ASP A 108 44.84 -26.97 24.87
C ASP A 108 43.81 -27.89 25.55
N ILE A 109 42.65 -28.08 24.89
CA ILE A 109 41.63 -29.04 25.32
C ILE A 109 42.17 -30.47 25.27
N GLN A 110 42.82 -30.87 24.16
CA GLN A 110 43.42 -32.20 24.02
C GLN A 110 44.48 -32.50 25.10
N LYS A 111 45.33 -31.52 25.43
CA LYS A 111 46.33 -31.68 26.50
C LYS A 111 45.67 -31.82 27.87
N MET A 112 44.62 -31.06 28.15
CA MET A 112 43.89 -31.16 29.42
C MET A 112 43.13 -32.49 29.55
N THR A 113 42.63 -33.07 28.44
CA THR A 113 41.93 -34.36 28.44
C THR A 113 42.84 -35.58 28.46
N SER A 114 44.15 -35.42 28.30
CA SER A 114 45.12 -36.54 28.33
C SER A 114 45.25 -37.28 29.68
N GLY A 115 44.53 -36.82 30.71
CA GLY A 115 44.35 -37.52 32.00
C GLY A 115 43.08 -38.40 32.09
N PHE A 116 42.26 -38.47 31.05
CA PHE A 116 41.17 -39.45 30.95
C PHE A 116 41.64 -40.55 30.00
N GLU A 117 41.75 -41.78 30.51
CA GLU A 117 42.18 -42.93 29.72
C GLU A 117 41.32 -43.11 28.46
N ASN A 118 42.00 -43.55 27.40
CA ASN A 118 41.49 -43.81 26.06
C ASN A 118 40.13 -44.54 26.03
N ASP A 119 39.05 -43.79 25.81
CA ASP A 119 37.85 -44.33 25.19
C ASP A 119 37.57 -43.58 23.88
N ASN A 120 37.51 -44.35 22.79
CA ASN A 120 37.51 -43.93 21.39
C ASN A 120 36.42 -42.89 21.05
N ILE A 121 36.81 -41.62 20.96
CA ILE A 121 35.95 -40.51 20.50
C ILE A 121 35.48 -40.74 19.06
N GLU A 122 36.26 -41.43 18.23
CA GLU A 122 35.91 -41.71 16.82
C GLU A 122 34.68 -42.61 16.63
N ASN A 123 34.23 -43.32 17.67
CA ASN A 123 33.07 -44.21 17.61
C ASN A 123 31.85 -43.70 18.40
N MET A 124 31.91 -42.48 18.93
CA MET A 124 30.79 -41.87 19.66
C MET A 124 29.79 -41.29 18.66
N ASP A 125 28.49 -41.53 18.87
CA ASP A 125 27.46 -40.90 18.06
C ASP A 125 27.31 -39.40 18.40
N ILE A 126 26.60 -38.68 17.53
CA ILE A 126 26.42 -37.22 17.65
C ILE A 126 25.70 -36.84 18.95
N GLU A 127 24.79 -37.67 19.46
CA GLU A 127 24.10 -37.43 20.72
C GLU A 127 25.07 -37.57 21.90
N GLU A 128 25.90 -38.60 21.90
CA GLU A 128 26.91 -38.85 22.93
C GLU A 128 27.99 -37.75 22.95
N LEU A 129 28.41 -37.28 21.77
CA LEU A 129 29.34 -36.16 21.62
C LEU A 129 28.71 -34.84 22.11
N SER A 130 27.42 -34.63 21.79
CA SER A 130 26.65 -33.46 22.24
C SER A 130 26.43 -33.48 23.74
N GLN A 131 26.20 -34.66 24.33
CA GLN A 131 26.06 -34.87 25.77
C GLN A 131 27.35 -34.51 26.50
N LYS A 132 28.51 -34.99 26.01
CA LYS A 132 29.83 -34.64 26.57
C LYS A 132 30.17 -33.16 26.39
N MET A 133 29.82 -32.55 25.24
CA MET A 133 29.98 -31.10 25.04
C MET A 133 29.07 -30.29 25.96
N TYR A 134 27.85 -30.76 26.21
CA TYR A 134 26.91 -30.14 27.13
C TYR A 134 27.37 -30.26 28.59
N GLU A 135 27.89 -31.42 28.98
CA GLU A 135 28.55 -31.63 30.28
C GLU A 135 29.79 -30.75 30.44
N TYR A 136 30.60 -30.58 29.39
CA TYR A 136 31.74 -29.66 29.38
C TYR A 136 31.31 -28.19 29.49
N MET A 137 30.28 -27.78 28.73
CA MET A 137 29.66 -26.46 28.85
C MET A 137 29.08 -26.23 30.25
N ASN A 138 28.57 -27.29 30.90
CA ASN A 138 28.11 -27.24 32.28
C ASN A 138 29.26 -27.22 33.29
N LEU A 139 30.40 -27.87 33.01
CA LEU A 139 31.65 -27.74 33.77
C LEU A 139 32.19 -26.31 33.70
N VAL A 140 32.19 -25.69 32.52
CA VAL A 140 32.54 -24.27 32.34
C VAL A 140 31.54 -23.36 33.07
N LYS A 141 30.26 -23.72 33.14
CA LYS A 141 29.27 -23.04 34.00
C LYS A 141 29.50 -23.28 35.50
N MET A 142 30.04 -24.44 35.90
CA MET A 142 30.29 -24.81 37.30
C MET A 142 31.57 -24.16 37.86
N PHE A 143 32.61 -23.98 37.05
CA PHE A 143 33.79 -23.23 37.43
C PHE A 143 33.47 -21.74 37.41
N ASN A 144 32.90 -21.27 38.52
CA ASN A 144 32.96 -19.89 38.95
C ASN A 144 34.45 -19.52 39.07
N VAL A 145 35.09 -19.05 37.98
CA VAL A 145 36.54 -18.83 37.90
C VAL A 145 36.94 -17.67 38.81
N LYS A 146 37.01 -17.95 40.12
CA LYS A 146 37.89 -17.28 41.05
C LYS A 146 39.24 -17.98 40.92
N SER A 147 40.20 -17.27 40.33
CA SER A 147 41.64 -17.56 40.34
C SER A 147 42.03 -19.04 40.27
N LEU A 148 42.29 -19.55 39.05
CA LEU A 148 43.20 -20.69 38.96
C LEU A 148 44.62 -20.17 39.18
N ASP A 149 45.11 -20.32 40.42
CA ASP A 149 46.54 -20.43 40.71
C ASP A 149 47.05 -21.71 40.04
N SER A 150 47.44 -21.62 38.77
CA SER A 150 48.19 -22.68 38.10
C SER A 150 49.12 -22.07 37.06
N GLU A 151 50.37 -22.54 37.07
CA GLU A 151 51.56 -22.14 36.31
C GLU A 151 51.39 -22.11 34.78
N ILE A 152 50.47 -21.31 34.25
CA ILE A 152 50.32 -21.09 32.82
C ILE A 152 50.69 -19.64 32.53
N ASP A 153 51.80 -19.44 31.81
CA ASP A 153 52.26 -18.12 31.38
C ASP A 153 51.36 -17.60 30.24
N PHE A 154 50.27 -16.94 30.62
CA PHE A 154 49.26 -16.38 29.72
C PHE A 154 49.77 -15.22 28.85
N SER A 155 51.00 -14.73 29.06
CA SER A 155 51.60 -13.67 28.24
C SER A 155 51.85 -14.08 26.78
N LYS A 156 51.74 -15.38 26.47
CA LYS A 156 51.97 -15.95 25.12
C LYS A 156 50.72 -16.05 24.25
N ILE A 157 49.52 -15.79 24.79
CA ILE A 157 48.26 -15.92 24.05
C ILE A 157 47.85 -14.56 23.46
N LYS A 158 48.12 -14.35 22.17
CA LYS A 158 47.81 -13.12 21.42
C LYS A 158 46.42 -13.13 20.75
N ARG A 159 45.32 -13.20 21.50
CA ARG A 159 43.95 -13.04 20.91
C ARG A 159 43.04 -12.17 21.80
N PRO A 160 42.08 -11.43 21.20
CA PRO A 160 41.30 -10.43 21.93
C PRO A 160 40.30 -11.07 22.90
N PHE A 161 40.27 -10.55 24.12
CA PHE A 161 39.32 -10.91 25.16
C PHE A 161 37.94 -10.34 24.79
N HIS A 162 36.90 -11.17 24.76
CA HIS A 162 35.53 -10.66 24.75
C HIS A 162 35.00 -10.62 26.18
N SER A 163 34.39 -9.50 26.57
CA SER A 163 33.84 -9.36 27.92
C SER A 163 32.42 -9.91 27.96
N MET A 164 32.18 -10.98 28.73
CA MET A 164 30.83 -11.41 29.05
C MET A 164 30.33 -10.69 30.30
N LEU A 165 29.04 -10.43 30.36
CA LEU A 165 28.34 -9.84 31.49
C LEU A 165 27.34 -10.87 32.03
N LYS A 166 27.44 -11.22 33.31
CA LYS A 166 26.36 -11.91 34.01
C LYS A 166 25.47 -10.87 34.67
N LEU A 167 24.18 -10.89 34.34
CA LEU A 167 23.14 -10.10 34.95
C LEU A 167 22.20 -11.02 35.72
N SER A 168 22.13 -10.84 37.04
CA SER A 168 21.33 -11.64 37.96
C SER A 168 20.23 -10.77 38.58
N ILE A 169 18.97 -11.05 38.25
CA ILE A 169 17.79 -10.34 38.74
C ILE A 169 17.19 -11.15 39.89
N LYS A 170 17.40 -10.71 41.13
CA LYS A 170 17.09 -11.50 42.33
C LYS A 170 15.65 -11.35 42.82
N LYS A 171 14.94 -10.29 42.43
CA LYS A 171 13.56 -10.00 42.89
C LYS A 171 12.69 -9.42 41.77
N GLN A 172 11.40 -9.76 41.78
CA GLN A 172 10.43 -9.31 40.76
C GLN A 172 10.31 -7.79 40.68
N GLU A 173 10.38 -7.07 41.81
CA GLU A 173 10.32 -5.60 41.85
C GLU A 173 11.43 -4.94 41.02
N ALA A 174 12.56 -5.65 40.82
CA ALA A 174 13.64 -5.17 39.99
C ALA A 174 13.25 -5.08 38.50
N LEU A 175 12.31 -5.90 38.04
CA LEU A 175 11.86 -5.93 36.64
C LEU A 175 11.17 -4.63 36.21
N ARG A 176 10.61 -3.85 37.15
CA ARG A 176 10.07 -2.51 36.87
C ARG A 176 11.10 -1.52 36.32
N LYS A 177 12.39 -1.81 36.54
CA LYS A 177 13.53 -1.02 36.06
C LYS A 177 13.95 -1.38 34.63
N PHE A 178 13.35 -2.43 34.07
CA PHE A 178 13.63 -2.91 32.71
C PHE A 178 12.46 -2.53 31.83
N LYS A 179 12.67 -1.54 30.97
CA LYS A 179 11.61 -1.05 30.09
C LYS A 179 11.73 -1.70 28.71
N ILE A 180 10.65 -2.34 28.26
CA ILE A 180 10.59 -2.87 26.90
C ILE A 180 10.31 -1.72 25.96
N VAL A 181 11.28 -1.40 25.10
CA VAL A 181 11.19 -0.24 24.19
C VAL A 181 10.82 -0.67 22.77
N ASP A 182 11.19 -1.89 22.38
CA ASP A 182 10.70 -2.58 21.19
C ASP A 182 10.43 -4.06 21.49
N GLY A 183 9.33 -4.59 20.96
CA GLY A 183 8.89 -5.98 21.18
C GLY A 183 7.71 -6.16 22.14
N ASN A 184 6.96 -5.10 22.46
CA ASN A 184 5.82 -5.18 23.38
C ASN A 184 4.72 -6.15 22.91
N HIS A 185 4.37 -6.15 21.61
CA HIS A 185 3.44 -7.12 21.02
C HIS A 185 3.96 -8.56 21.07
N ARG A 186 5.27 -8.75 20.89
CA ARG A 186 5.93 -10.07 20.99
C ARG A 186 5.87 -10.58 22.43
N LEU A 187 6.14 -9.72 23.41
CA LEU A 187 6.03 -10.06 24.83
C LEU A 187 4.58 -10.40 25.23
N SER A 188 3.60 -9.63 24.74
CA SER A 188 2.17 -9.92 24.97
C SER A 188 1.76 -11.27 24.38
N ALA A 189 2.15 -11.53 23.12
CA ALA A 189 1.89 -12.81 22.46
C ALA A 189 2.50 -14.00 23.23
N ILE A 190 3.75 -13.86 23.71
CA ILE A 190 4.42 -14.89 24.53
C ILE A 190 3.64 -15.15 25.82
N LYS A 191 3.16 -14.10 26.51
CA LYS A 191 2.34 -14.26 27.72
C LYS A 191 1.04 -15.01 27.46
N LYS A 192 0.28 -14.59 26.45
CA LYS A 192 -0.97 -15.27 26.07
C LYS A 192 -0.74 -16.71 25.67
N LEU A 193 0.35 -16.98 24.94
CA LEU A 193 0.73 -18.33 24.53
C LEU A 193 1.01 -19.23 25.74
N LEU A 194 1.61 -18.70 26.81
CA LEU A 194 1.87 -19.44 28.04
C LEU A 194 0.64 -19.57 28.96
N GLU A 195 -0.35 -18.67 28.82
CA GLU A 195 -1.63 -18.74 29.54
C GLU A 195 -2.64 -19.71 28.89
N ASP A 196 -2.46 -20.03 27.60
CA ASP A 196 -3.25 -21.00 26.84
C ASP A 196 -3.03 -22.43 27.38
N LYS A 197 -3.85 -22.82 28.36
CA LYS A 197 -3.79 -24.13 29.03
C LYS A 197 -4.08 -25.32 28.12
N GLU A 198 -4.62 -25.10 26.92
CA GLU A 198 -4.97 -26.18 26.00
C GLU A 198 -3.75 -26.67 25.18
N ASN A 199 -2.65 -25.91 25.13
CA ASN A 199 -1.45 -26.27 24.38
C ASN A 199 -0.20 -26.24 25.28
N ALA A 200 0.42 -27.40 25.50
CA ALA A 200 1.72 -27.48 26.18
C ALA A 200 2.82 -26.94 25.26
N PHE A 201 3.03 -25.63 25.27
CA PHE A 201 4.12 -24.99 24.52
C PHE A 201 5.46 -25.21 25.25
N ASN A 202 6.49 -25.66 24.52
CA ASN A 202 7.84 -25.81 25.06
C ASN A 202 8.47 -24.43 25.30
N ASP A 203 9.23 -24.28 26.38
CA ASP A 203 9.88 -23.00 26.73
C ASP A 203 11.05 -22.72 25.76
N ASP A 204 10.77 -21.96 24.70
CA ASP A 204 11.74 -21.52 23.69
C ASP A 204 12.49 -20.24 24.14
N TYR A 205 13.54 -19.85 23.40
CA TYR A 205 14.36 -18.67 23.69
C TYR A 205 14.18 -17.57 22.64
N VAL A 206 14.26 -16.31 23.06
CA VAL A 206 14.32 -15.14 22.17
C VAL A 206 15.61 -14.37 22.43
N GLY A 207 16.18 -13.82 21.36
CA GLY A 207 17.26 -12.84 21.46
C GLY A 207 16.80 -11.62 22.25
N VAL A 208 17.65 -11.14 23.15
CA VAL A 208 17.39 -9.93 23.94
C VAL A 208 18.56 -8.99 23.85
N THR A 209 18.25 -7.71 23.68
CA THR A 209 19.24 -6.64 23.66
C THR A 209 18.99 -5.71 24.84
N PHE A 210 19.92 -5.69 25.78
CA PHE A 210 19.96 -4.74 26.88
C PHE A 210 20.74 -3.50 26.45
N VAL A 211 20.13 -2.33 26.59
CA VAL A 211 20.77 -1.04 26.37
C VAL A 211 20.88 -0.32 27.70
N PHE A 212 22.12 -0.10 28.14
CA PHE A 212 22.42 0.60 29.38
C PHE A 212 22.62 2.08 29.10
N MET A 213 21.78 2.91 29.73
CA MET A 213 21.81 4.36 29.55
C MET A 213 22.49 5.04 30.74
N LYS A 214 23.58 5.75 30.43
CA LYS A 214 24.27 6.63 31.37
C LYS A 214 23.38 7.78 31.79
N GLU A 215 23.52 8.20 33.02
CA GLU A 215 22.71 9.29 33.55
C GLU A 215 23.21 10.68 33.13
N GLY A 216 22.26 11.58 32.85
CA GLY A 216 22.43 13.03 32.68
C GLY A 216 21.07 13.74 32.78
N GLU A 217 21.03 15.08 32.78
CA GLU A 217 19.82 15.91 32.97
C GLU A 217 18.64 15.61 32.00
N ASN A 218 18.84 14.77 30.97
CA ASN A 218 17.88 14.44 29.92
C ASN A 218 17.59 12.92 29.73
N SER A 219 17.92 12.03 30.68
CA SER A 219 17.82 10.56 30.49
C SER A 219 16.45 10.02 30.02
N ILE A 220 15.34 10.62 30.46
CA ILE A 220 13.98 10.29 29.96
C ILE A 220 13.80 10.74 28.51
N LYS A 221 14.38 11.87 28.11
CA LYS A 221 14.34 12.35 26.72
C LYS A 221 15.19 11.46 25.82
N ASP A 222 16.30 10.92 26.31
CA ASP A 222 17.12 9.96 25.56
C ASP A 222 16.40 8.62 25.37
N GLU A 223 15.69 8.12 26.39
CA GLU A 223 14.81 6.95 26.28
C GLU A 223 13.65 7.18 25.31
N LEU A 224 12.98 8.33 25.39
CA LEU A 224 11.89 8.71 24.48
C LEU A 224 12.40 8.93 23.06
N ALA A 225 13.57 9.54 22.89
CA ALA A 225 14.22 9.70 21.59
C ALA A 225 14.64 8.34 21.03
N PHE A 226 15.18 7.44 21.84
CA PHE A 226 15.55 6.09 21.43
C PHE A 226 14.31 5.25 21.08
N PHE A 227 13.26 5.31 21.90
CA PHE A 227 11.95 4.73 21.61
C PHE A 227 11.39 5.29 20.29
N TYR A 228 11.39 6.61 20.14
CA TYR A 228 10.99 7.27 18.91
C TYR A 228 11.88 6.81 17.75
N TYR A 229 13.19 6.67 17.88
CA TYR A 229 14.03 6.23 16.76
C TYR A 229 13.80 4.75 16.41
N LEU A 230 13.52 3.89 17.38
CA LEU A 230 13.18 2.48 17.14
C LEU A 230 11.78 2.32 16.52
N ASN A 231 10.80 3.15 16.91
CA ASN A 231 9.38 2.96 16.56
C ASN A 231 8.82 4.00 15.58
N SER A 232 9.43 5.17 15.44
CA SER A 232 9.01 6.24 14.50
C SER A 232 9.82 6.23 13.20
N LYS A 233 11.03 5.63 13.21
CA LYS A 233 11.66 5.23 11.94
C LYS A 233 11.05 3.95 11.38
N SER A 234 10.15 3.31 12.13
CA SER A 234 9.00 2.59 11.61
C SER A 234 7.89 3.54 11.11
N LYS A 235 8.27 4.64 10.42
CA LYS A 235 7.63 4.90 9.13
C LYS A 235 7.58 3.51 8.47
N PRO A 236 6.44 3.00 7.94
CA PRO A 236 6.58 2.00 6.87
C PRO A 236 7.63 2.63 5.99
N LEU A 237 8.81 2.01 5.89
CA LEU A 237 9.95 2.64 5.23
C LEU A 237 9.33 3.25 4.00
N LEU A 238 9.28 4.61 3.92
CA LEU A 238 8.58 5.25 2.81
C LEU A 238 9.14 4.51 1.62
N PRO A 239 8.36 4.00 0.66
CA PRO A 239 8.92 2.95 -0.18
C PRO A 239 10.32 3.33 -0.74
N LYS A 240 10.56 4.62 -1.01
CA LYS A 240 11.90 5.25 -1.14
C LYS A 240 13.03 4.88 -0.12
N ASP A 241 12.84 4.83 1.19
CA ASP A 241 13.86 4.70 2.25
C ASP A 241 14.39 3.25 2.41
N TYR A 242 13.56 2.22 2.17
CA TYR A 242 14.00 0.81 2.11
C TYR A 242 14.34 0.42 0.69
N LEU A 243 13.48 0.79 -0.26
CA LEU A 243 13.64 0.34 -1.63
C LEU A 243 14.81 1.04 -2.29
N SER A 244 15.14 2.32 -2.03
CA SER A 244 16.35 2.88 -2.68
C SER A 244 17.65 2.14 -2.34
N ARG A 245 17.73 1.43 -1.21
CA ARG A 245 18.86 0.57 -0.85
C ARG A 245 18.67 -0.86 -1.34
N THR A 246 17.51 -1.48 -1.12
CA THR A 246 17.20 -2.82 -1.63
C THR A 246 17.28 -2.88 -3.17
N LEU A 247 16.82 -1.85 -3.86
CA LEU A 247 16.92 -1.70 -5.32
C LEU A 247 18.33 -1.39 -5.82
N LYS A 248 19.25 -0.95 -4.95
CA LYS A 248 20.66 -0.72 -5.31
C LYS A 248 21.51 -1.97 -5.09
N GLU A 249 21.22 -2.73 -4.05
CA GLU A 249 21.99 -3.92 -3.66
C GLU A 249 21.50 -5.19 -4.38
N PHE A 250 20.24 -5.22 -4.83
CA PHE A 250 19.66 -6.32 -5.60
C PHE A 250 19.43 -5.87 -7.05
N GLU A 251 20.36 -6.22 -7.94
CA GLU A 251 20.29 -5.90 -9.38
C GLU A 251 19.22 -6.74 -10.11
N ASP A 252 19.02 -8.00 -9.70
CA ASP A 252 17.99 -8.90 -10.25
C ASP A 252 16.76 -8.97 -9.33
N SER A 253 15.60 -8.58 -9.85
CA SER A 253 14.33 -8.66 -9.12
C SER A 253 13.97 -10.09 -8.69
N LYS A 254 14.44 -11.11 -9.42
CA LYS A 254 14.18 -12.53 -9.09
C LYS A 254 14.78 -12.94 -7.74
N GLU A 255 15.83 -12.27 -7.28
CA GLU A 255 16.41 -12.50 -5.96
C GLU A 255 15.44 -12.04 -4.85
N LEU A 256 14.71 -10.94 -5.09
CA LEU A 256 13.71 -10.42 -4.16
C LEU A 256 12.48 -11.33 -4.08
N LYS A 257 12.14 -12.04 -5.16
CA LYS A 257 11.03 -13.01 -5.18
C LYS A 257 11.20 -14.12 -4.15
N ALA A 258 12.44 -14.54 -3.89
CA ALA A 258 12.76 -15.55 -2.88
C ALA A 258 12.64 -15.02 -1.44
N ILE A 259 12.67 -13.70 -1.25
CA ILE A 259 12.59 -13.03 0.04
C ILE A 259 11.14 -12.72 0.37
N ASP A 260 10.47 -11.99 -0.54
CA ASP A 260 9.12 -11.52 -0.34
C ASP A 260 8.48 -11.09 -1.68
N TRP A 261 7.24 -11.51 -1.90
CA TRP A 261 6.50 -11.23 -3.13
C TRP A 261 6.24 -9.73 -3.32
N TRP A 262 5.93 -9.01 -2.25
CA TRP A 262 5.65 -7.57 -2.32
C TRP A 262 6.91 -6.81 -2.77
N LEU A 263 8.10 -7.20 -2.28
CA LEU A 263 9.37 -6.60 -2.71
C LEU A 263 9.69 -6.83 -4.18
N TYR A 264 9.42 -8.03 -4.69
CA TYR A 264 9.56 -8.34 -6.10
C TYR A 264 8.67 -7.44 -6.97
N VAL A 265 7.36 -7.41 -6.69
CA VAL A 265 6.39 -6.61 -7.46
C VAL A 265 6.74 -5.12 -7.39
N PHE A 266 7.16 -4.64 -6.22
CA PHE A 266 7.56 -3.25 -6.06
C PHE A 266 8.71 -2.88 -7.00
N ARG A 267 9.79 -3.68 -7.02
CA ARG A 267 10.98 -3.41 -7.85
C ARG A 267 10.65 -3.45 -9.33
N GLU A 268 9.97 -4.51 -9.77
CA GLU A 268 9.53 -4.63 -11.16
C GLU A 268 8.67 -3.45 -11.59
N SER A 269 7.74 -3.03 -10.73
CA SER A 269 6.87 -1.88 -11.01
C SER A 269 7.66 -0.59 -11.15
N ASN A 270 8.66 -0.36 -10.30
CA ASN A 270 9.49 0.84 -10.34
C ASN A 270 10.24 0.97 -11.67
N ASP A 271 10.93 -0.10 -12.08
CA ASP A 271 11.74 -0.09 -13.30
C ASP A 271 10.85 0.11 -14.54
N LYS A 272 9.69 -0.54 -14.59
CA LYS A 272 8.73 -0.40 -15.69
C LYS A 272 8.08 0.98 -15.74
N ILE A 273 7.71 1.58 -14.59
CA ILE A 273 7.15 2.94 -14.55
C ILE A 273 8.18 3.96 -15.03
N LEU A 274 9.44 3.86 -14.58
CA LEU A 274 10.51 4.77 -14.99
C LEU A 274 10.74 4.72 -16.51
N ASP A 275 10.70 3.53 -17.10
CA ASP A 275 10.88 3.36 -18.54
C ASP A 275 9.68 3.88 -19.36
N ILE A 276 8.45 3.55 -18.96
CA ILE A 276 7.23 3.96 -19.67
C ILE A 276 7.05 5.48 -19.63
N PHE A 277 7.32 6.11 -18.48
CA PHE A 277 7.09 7.54 -18.30
C PHE A 277 8.37 8.39 -18.41
N LYS A 278 9.39 7.92 -19.14
CA LYS A 278 10.66 8.63 -19.30
C LYS A 278 10.52 10.08 -19.78
N ASP A 279 9.55 10.37 -20.65
CA ASP A 279 9.31 11.73 -21.15
C ASP A 279 8.74 12.67 -20.07
N TYR A 280 8.26 12.10 -18.97
CA TYR A 280 7.75 12.79 -17.79
C TYR A 280 8.73 12.74 -16.59
N HIS A 281 10.01 12.38 -16.82
CA HIS A 281 11.03 12.23 -15.76
C HIS A 281 11.13 13.44 -14.81
N ASN A 282 10.95 14.68 -15.31
CA ASN A 282 10.99 15.89 -14.47
C ASN A 282 9.81 16.00 -13.48
N GLN A 283 8.74 15.24 -13.71
CA GLN A 283 7.49 15.25 -12.95
C GLN A 283 7.35 14.00 -12.06
N LEU A 284 8.07 12.92 -12.37
CA LEU A 284 8.14 11.69 -11.59
C LEU A 284 9.14 11.80 -10.44
N LYS A 285 8.75 12.50 -9.38
CA LYS A 285 9.53 12.48 -8.15
C LYS A 285 9.52 11.07 -7.54
N GLU A 286 10.59 10.70 -6.84
CA GLU A 286 10.75 9.38 -6.23
C GLU A 286 9.57 8.97 -5.32
N ASP A 287 8.91 9.93 -4.67
CA ASP A 287 7.74 9.70 -3.82
C ASP A 287 6.47 9.33 -4.61
N VAL A 288 6.31 9.86 -5.82
CA VAL A 288 5.19 9.52 -6.72
C VAL A 288 5.30 8.06 -7.17
N ILE A 289 6.48 7.66 -7.67
CA ILE A 289 6.72 6.29 -8.14
C ILE A 289 6.58 5.31 -6.98
N ALA A 290 7.16 5.66 -5.82
CA ALA A 290 7.07 4.87 -4.61
C ALA A 290 5.61 4.60 -4.19
N LYS A 291 4.74 5.61 -4.28
CA LYS A 291 3.33 5.48 -3.95
C LYS A 291 2.60 4.52 -4.90
N ALA A 292 2.82 4.66 -6.22
CA ALA A 292 2.20 3.76 -7.21
C ALA A 292 2.67 2.31 -7.04
N CYS A 293 3.98 2.10 -6.86
CA CYS A 293 4.56 0.77 -6.67
C CYS A 293 4.05 0.08 -5.40
N ASP A 294 3.89 0.81 -4.29
CA ASP A 294 3.33 0.27 -3.04
C ASP A 294 1.89 -0.19 -3.23
N TYR A 295 1.08 0.57 -3.96
CA TYR A 295 -0.30 0.19 -4.28
C TYR A 295 -0.34 -1.07 -5.15
N LEU A 296 0.44 -1.12 -6.24
CA LEU A 296 0.53 -2.29 -7.12
C LEU A 296 0.96 -3.54 -6.36
N ALA A 297 2.02 -3.45 -5.56
CA ALA A 297 2.53 -4.57 -4.76
C ALA A 297 1.54 -5.06 -3.70
N LYS A 298 0.65 -4.19 -3.20
CA LYS A 298 -0.43 -4.59 -2.29
C LYS A 298 -1.59 -5.31 -3.00
N LYS A 299 -1.87 -4.98 -4.25
CA LYS A 299 -3.02 -5.52 -5.00
C LYS A 299 -2.65 -6.79 -5.79
N ILE A 300 -1.49 -6.81 -6.43
CA ILE A 300 -0.95 -7.99 -7.12
C ILE A 300 -0.42 -8.95 -6.06
N GLN A 301 -1.29 -9.80 -5.50
CA GLN A 301 -0.93 -10.84 -4.51
C GLN A 301 -0.84 -12.22 -5.17
N ASN A 302 -0.47 -13.25 -4.39
CA ASN A 302 -0.51 -14.67 -4.81
C ASN A 302 0.48 -15.12 -5.88
N ASN A 303 1.61 -14.43 -6.05
CA ASN A 303 2.62 -14.77 -7.06
C ASN A 303 2.12 -14.68 -8.52
N ASP A 304 1.18 -13.77 -8.79
CA ASP A 304 0.60 -13.53 -10.13
C ASP A 304 1.53 -12.65 -11.00
N GLU A 305 2.53 -13.28 -11.63
CA GLU A 305 3.44 -12.61 -12.57
C GLU A 305 2.78 -12.25 -13.91
N GLU A 306 1.77 -13.01 -14.29
CA GLU A 306 1.04 -12.82 -15.54
C GLU A 306 0.33 -11.47 -15.51
N LEU A 307 -0.47 -11.21 -14.46
CA LEU A 307 -1.14 -9.92 -14.27
C LEU A 307 -0.17 -8.74 -14.30
N LEU A 308 0.99 -8.86 -13.63
CA LEU A 308 2.02 -7.82 -13.62
C LEU A 308 2.57 -7.55 -15.03
N SER A 309 2.86 -8.60 -15.79
CA SER A 309 3.41 -8.48 -17.14
C SER A 309 2.38 -7.89 -18.12
N GLU A 310 1.15 -8.42 -18.11
CA GLU A 310 0.08 -7.97 -18.99
C GLU A 310 -0.31 -6.51 -18.73
N PHE A 311 -0.43 -6.11 -17.46
CA PHE A 311 -0.74 -4.73 -17.07
C PHE A 311 0.29 -3.75 -17.63
N PHE A 312 1.58 -4.01 -17.44
CA PHE A 312 2.62 -3.09 -17.92
C PHE A 312 2.77 -3.09 -19.44
N SER A 313 2.44 -4.20 -20.10
CA SER A 313 2.32 -4.24 -21.57
C SER A 313 1.19 -3.32 -22.04
N PHE A 314 0.02 -3.43 -21.42
CA PHE A 314 -1.13 -2.55 -21.69
C PHE A 314 -0.79 -1.08 -21.44
N LEU A 315 -0.23 -0.76 -20.27
CA LEU A 315 0.11 0.61 -19.90
C LEU A 315 1.08 1.24 -20.90
N ARG A 316 2.13 0.52 -21.31
CA ARG A 316 3.10 1.01 -22.31
C ARG A 316 2.41 1.36 -23.62
N ASP A 317 1.63 0.43 -24.16
CA ASP A 317 0.94 0.61 -25.45
C ASP A 317 0.07 1.87 -25.44
N LYS A 318 -0.69 2.08 -24.36
CA LYS A 318 -1.61 3.22 -24.23
C LYS A 318 -0.91 4.56 -24.06
N ILE A 319 0.22 4.58 -23.36
CA ILE A 319 1.04 5.80 -23.22
C ILE A 319 1.72 6.14 -24.56
N GLU A 320 2.25 5.16 -25.29
CA GLU A 320 2.89 5.36 -26.60
C GLU A 320 1.89 5.83 -27.68
N GLN A 321 0.65 5.34 -27.63
CA GLN A 321 -0.45 5.78 -28.50
C GLN A 321 -1.00 7.17 -28.14
N LYS A 322 -0.48 7.81 -27.08
CA LYS A 322 -0.94 9.12 -26.58
C LYS A 322 -2.42 9.16 -26.20
N GLU A 323 -3.00 8.00 -25.87
CA GLU A 323 -4.44 7.88 -25.61
C GLU A 323 -4.89 8.67 -24.36
N PHE A 324 -3.94 8.95 -23.45
CA PHE A 324 -4.18 9.67 -22.20
C PHE A 324 -3.46 11.04 -22.09
N GLU A 325 -2.96 11.63 -23.20
CA GLU A 325 -2.07 12.82 -23.15
C GLU A 325 -2.66 14.01 -22.36
N GLU A 326 -3.94 14.33 -22.56
CA GLU A 326 -4.62 15.44 -21.85
C GLU A 326 -4.85 15.14 -20.37
N ILE A 327 -5.29 13.92 -20.05
CA ILE A 327 -5.54 13.46 -18.67
C ILE A 327 -4.23 13.42 -17.89
N LEU A 328 -3.18 12.85 -18.50
CA LEU A 328 -1.84 12.80 -17.91
C LEU A 328 -1.34 14.19 -17.53
N LYS A 329 -1.51 15.16 -18.43
CA LYS A 329 -1.13 16.54 -18.15
C LYS A 329 -1.90 17.10 -16.95
N HIS A 330 -3.22 16.91 -16.91
CA HIS A 330 -4.05 17.36 -15.79
C HIS A 330 -3.61 16.76 -14.45
N PHE A 331 -3.45 15.44 -14.38
CA PHE A 331 -3.04 14.74 -13.17
C PHE A 331 -1.62 15.10 -12.75
N SER A 332 -0.72 15.31 -13.71
CA SER A 332 0.63 15.78 -13.44
C SER A 332 0.65 17.18 -12.83
N ASP A 333 -0.07 18.14 -13.43
CA ASP A 333 -0.16 19.52 -12.94
C ASP A 333 -0.71 19.61 -11.50
N HIS A 334 -1.50 18.63 -11.07
CA HIS A 334 -2.09 18.57 -9.73
C HIS A 334 -1.31 17.71 -8.71
N ASN A 335 -0.17 17.12 -9.09
CA ASN A 335 0.59 16.12 -8.31
C ASN A 335 -0.24 14.85 -7.98
N GLN A 336 -0.92 14.30 -8.97
CA GLN A 336 -1.79 13.11 -8.83
C GLN A 336 -1.38 11.97 -9.78
N LEU A 337 -0.16 12.01 -10.34
CA LEU A 337 0.29 11.01 -11.30
C LEU A 337 0.34 9.58 -10.71
N ALA A 338 0.62 9.45 -9.40
CA ALA A 338 0.56 8.15 -8.72
C ALA A 338 -0.87 7.60 -8.72
N GLU A 339 -1.86 8.44 -8.37
CA GLU A 339 -3.27 8.10 -8.39
C GLU A 339 -3.72 7.70 -9.79
N PHE A 340 -3.26 8.40 -10.83
CA PHE A 340 -3.57 8.03 -12.22
C PHE A 340 -3.08 6.62 -12.56
N ILE A 341 -1.82 6.29 -12.23
CA ILE A 341 -1.26 4.94 -12.45
C ILE A 341 -2.09 3.89 -11.68
N CYS A 342 -2.45 4.18 -10.42
CA CYS A 342 -3.27 3.29 -9.61
C CYS A 342 -4.70 3.10 -10.17
N ILE A 343 -5.30 4.15 -10.74
CA ILE A 343 -6.61 4.08 -11.42
C ILE A 343 -6.52 3.16 -12.64
N ILE A 344 -5.52 3.33 -13.49
CA ILE A 344 -5.33 2.48 -14.68
C ILE A 344 -5.23 1.02 -14.23
N PHE A 345 -4.39 0.71 -13.25
CA PHE A 345 -4.26 -0.65 -12.74
C PHE A 345 -5.57 -1.20 -12.19
N PHE A 346 -6.26 -0.43 -11.35
CA PHE A 346 -7.53 -0.83 -10.74
C PHE A 346 -8.60 -1.17 -11.78
N LEU A 347 -8.73 -0.35 -12.83
CA LEU A 347 -9.69 -0.59 -13.90
C LEU A 347 -9.25 -1.75 -14.79
N TYR A 348 -7.96 -1.84 -15.11
CA TYR A 348 -7.39 -2.95 -15.86
C TYR A 348 -7.66 -4.29 -15.16
N GLU A 349 -7.33 -4.41 -13.87
CA GLU A 349 -7.56 -5.63 -13.08
C GLU A 349 -9.04 -6.03 -13.06
N LYS A 350 -9.96 -5.05 -12.93
CA LYS A 350 -11.40 -5.30 -12.95
C LYS A 350 -11.95 -5.70 -14.32
N MET A 351 -11.27 -5.34 -15.41
CA MET A 351 -11.83 -5.38 -16.77
C MET A 351 -11.11 -6.32 -17.72
N LYS A 352 -9.89 -6.77 -17.39
CA LYS A 352 -9.03 -7.52 -18.32
C LYS A 352 -9.66 -8.80 -18.89
N ASP A 353 -10.57 -9.42 -18.14
CA ASP A 353 -11.25 -10.65 -18.54
C ASP A 353 -12.54 -10.39 -19.36
N ASN A 354 -12.89 -9.12 -19.61
CA ASN A 354 -14.09 -8.75 -20.35
C ASN A 354 -13.75 -8.24 -21.76
N GLU A 355 -13.85 -9.14 -22.75
CA GLU A 355 -13.54 -8.87 -24.16
C GLU A 355 -14.41 -7.78 -24.79
N ASN A 356 -15.59 -7.51 -24.24
CA ASN A 356 -16.47 -6.48 -24.76
C ASN A 356 -15.99 -5.06 -24.40
N VAL A 357 -15.03 -4.92 -23.48
CA VAL A 357 -14.69 -3.66 -22.83
C VAL A 357 -13.40 -3.07 -23.34
N LYS A 358 -13.51 -1.84 -23.86
CA LYS A 358 -12.35 -1.01 -24.14
C LYS A 358 -11.91 -0.32 -22.86
N ILE A 359 -11.02 -0.98 -22.13
CA ILE A 359 -10.47 -0.52 -20.83
C ILE A 359 -9.98 0.92 -20.90
N GLU A 360 -9.31 1.29 -21.99
CA GLU A 360 -8.80 2.63 -22.23
C GLU A 360 -9.88 3.71 -22.23
N LYS A 361 -11.07 3.40 -22.76
CA LYS A 361 -12.18 4.35 -22.78
C LYS A 361 -12.74 4.56 -21.38
N GLU A 362 -12.86 3.48 -20.62
CA GLU A 362 -13.40 3.54 -19.27
C GLU A 362 -12.49 4.30 -18.31
N ILE A 363 -11.17 4.12 -18.45
CA ILE A 363 -10.17 4.96 -17.78
C ILE A 363 -10.40 6.44 -18.12
N LYS A 364 -10.58 6.75 -19.41
CA LYS A 364 -10.82 8.12 -19.87
C LYS A 364 -12.08 8.70 -19.26
N TYR A 365 -13.20 7.99 -19.32
CA TYR A 365 -14.47 8.46 -18.77
C TYR A 365 -14.45 8.65 -17.26
N PHE A 366 -13.85 7.72 -16.53
CA PHE A 366 -13.75 7.87 -15.08
C PHE A 366 -12.88 9.07 -14.71
N CYS A 367 -11.75 9.27 -15.40
CA CYS A 367 -10.89 10.43 -15.18
C CYS A 367 -11.59 11.75 -15.58
N GLU A 368 -12.30 11.78 -16.70
CA GLU A 368 -13.10 12.94 -17.12
C GLU A 368 -14.18 13.26 -16.10
N TRP A 369 -14.91 12.25 -15.61
CA TRP A 369 -15.93 12.43 -14.58
C TRP A 369 -15.34 12.99 -13.28
N LEU A 370 -14.18 12.50 -12.85
CA LEU A 370 -13.47 13.01 -11.67
C LEU A 370 -13.13 14.51 -11.83
N ILE A 371 -12.71 14.91 -13.02
CA ILE A 371 -12.25 16.27 -13.33
C ILE A 371 -13.44 17.22 -13.53
N GLU A 372 -14.44 16.81 -14.31
CA GLU A 372 -15.50 17.68 -14.82
C GLU A 372 -16.78 17.64 -14.01
N ASP A 373 -17.27 16.46 -13.65
CA ASP A 373 -18.57 16.32 -12.97
C ASP A 373 -18.40 16.33 -11.45
N ALA A 374 -17.39 15.62 -10.93
CA ALA A 374 -17.07 15.61 -9.51
C ALA A 374 -16.22 16.84 -9.08
N GLU A 375 -15.63 17.55 -10.05
CA GLU A 375 -14.78 18.74 -9.85
C GLU A 375 -13.65 18.53 -8.83
N LEU A 376 -13.09 17.31 -8.75
CA LEU A 376 -12.08 16.93 -7.77
C LEU A 376 -10.67 17.22 -8.27
N LYS A 377 -10.05 18.27 -7.72
CA LYS A 377 -8.64 18.62 -8.04
C LYS A 377 -7.61 17.66 -7.43
N ARG A 378 -7.94 17.05 -6.29
CA ARG A 378 -7.10 16.07 -5.57
C ARG A 378 -7.99 15.12 -4.81
N PHE A 379 -7.60 13.85 -4.78
CA PHE A 379 -8.31 12.81 -4.06
C PHE A 379 -7.32 11.71 -3.65
N GLN A 380 -7.79 10.75 -2.86
CA GLN A 380 -6.99 9.58 -2.49
C GLN A 380 -7.79 8.28 -2.66
N ASP A 381 -9.10 8.34 -2.43
CA ASP A 381 -9.99 7.18 -2.42
C ASP A 381 -10.72 7.01 -3.76
N PHE A 382 -9.96 6.76 -4.83
CA PHE A 382 -10.52 6.61 -6.18
C PHE A 382 -11.36 5.33 -6.33
N GLU A 383 -11.12 4.29 -5.52
CA GLU A 383 -11.89 3.05 -5.58
C GLU A 383 -13.35 3.30 -5.19
N ASN A 384 -13.60 4.05 -4.11
CA ASN A 384 -14.96 4.43 -3.72
C ASN A 384 -15.58 5.44 -4.69
N LEU A 385 -14.78 6.37 -5.23
CA LEU A 385 -15.25 7.29 -6.25
C LEU A 385 -15.69 6.56 -7.52
N PHE A 386 -15.03 5.46 -7.88
CA PHE A 386 -15.45 4.62 -9.00
C PHE A 386 -16.84 4.01 -8.78
N LEU A 387 -17.17 3.60 -7.56
CA LEU A 387 -18.53 3.10 -7.25
C LEU A 387 -19.59 4.19 -7.45
N VAL A 388 -19.28 5.43 -7.06
CA VAL A 388 -20.18 6.58 -7.29
C VAL A 388 -20.34 6.83 -8.78
N TYR A 389 -19.22 6.85 -9.52
CA TYR A 389 -19.20 6.98 -10.96
C TYR A 389 -20.08 5.93 -11.64
N GLN A 390 -19.94 4.65 -11.31
CA GLN A 390 -20.73 3.57 -11.92
C GLN A 390 -22.24 3.76 -11.74
N ASN A 391 -22.66 4.35 -10.63
CA ASN A 391 -24.08 4.54 -10.32
C ASN A 391 -24.67 5.84 -10.87
N THR A 392 -23.83 6.85 -11.11
CA THR A 392 -24.30 8.23 -11.37
C THR A 392 -23.92 8.73 -12.75
N TYR A 393 -22.86 8.19 -13.34
CA TYR A 393 -22.30 8.74 -14.55
C TYR A 393 -23.07 8.32 -15.79
N ILE A 394 -23.47 9.33 -16.55
CA ILE A 394 -23.94 9.18 -17.91
C ILE A 394 -23.05 10.11 -18.73
N PRO A 395 -22.17 9.57 -19.58
CA PRO A 395 -21.27 10.39 -20.36
C PRO A 395 -22.07 11.39 -21.19
N LYS A 396 -21.56 12.61 -21.28
CA LYS A 396 -22.22 13.70 -22.00
C LYS A 396 -22.61 13.27 -23.41
N SER A 397 -21.76 12.48 -24.09
CA SER A 397 -22.03 11.92 -25.42
C SER A 397 -23.34 11.14 -25.56
N PHE A 398 -23.91 10.59 -24.47
CA PHE A 398 -25.18 9.84 -24.48
C PHE A 398 -26.40 10.67 -24.08
N LYS A 399 -26.19 11.90 -23.59
CA LYS A 399 -27.28 12.82 -23.26
C LYS A 399 -27.60 13.67 -24.49
N ILE A 400 -28.87 13.67 -24.90
CA ILE A 400 -29.31 14.35 -26.13
C ILE A 400 -30.28 15.47 -25.76
N PHE A 401 -30.08 16.69 -26.29
CA PHE A 401 -31.04 17.79 -26.18
C PHE A 401 -31.89 17.86 -27.45
N ILE A 402 -33.20 17.94 -27.30
CA ILE A 402 -34.14 18.05 -28.42
C ILE A 402 -34.70 19.47 -28.47
N ALA A 403 -34.23 20.22 -29.45
CA ALA A 403 -34.62 21.60 -29.72
C ALA A 403 -35.72 21.61 -30.80
N MET A 404 -36.97 21.91 -30.41
CA MET A 404 -38.08 21.93 -31.37
C MET A 404 -39.24 22.81 -30.88
N ALA A 405 -40.12 23.22 -31.80
CA ALA A 405 -41.34 23.93 -31.43
C ALA A 405 -42.28 23.02 -30.61
N PHE A 406 -42.80 23.54 -29.48
CA PHE A 406 -43.68 22.77 -28.58
C PHE A 406 -45.08 22.49 -29.13
N HIS A 407 -45.56 23.35 -30.02
CA HIS A 407 -46.90 23.24 -30.59
C HIS A 407 -46.80 22.57 -31.98
N ASP A 408 -47.71 21.64 -32.26
CA ASP A 408 -47.95 21.00 -33.57
C ASP A 408 -46.96 19.91 -34.05
N ASN A 409 -46.01 19.44 -33.23
CA ASN A 409 -44.99 18.47 -33.67
C ASN A 409 -44.72 17.31 -32.68
N ASP A 410 -45.71 16.87 -31.91
CA ASP A 410 -45.49 15.72 -31.01
C ASP A 410 -45.25 14.42 -31.79
N ASP A 411 -45.82 14.26 -32.98
CA ASP A 411 -45.53 13.13 -33.89
C ASP A 411 -44.06 13.09 -34.33
N VAL A 412 -43.46 14.25 -34.59
CA VAL A 412 -42.03 14.39 -34.88
C VAL A 412 -41.20 14.06 -33.64
N PHE A 413 -41.60 14.52 -32.46
CA PHE A 413 -40.90 14.21 -31.21
C PHE A 413 -40.90 12.72 -30.91
N GLU A 414 -42.07 12.07 -31.02
CA GLU A 414 -42.18 10.62 -30.84
C GLU A 414 -41.38 9.87 -31.89
N ALA A 415 -41.34 10.35 -33.14
CA ALA A 415 -40.49 9.74 -34.16
C ALA A 415 -39.00 9.82 -33.81
N ILE A 416 -38.52 10.96 -33.32
CA ILE A 416 -37.14 11.14 -32.85
C ILE A 416 -36.85 10.21 -31.67
N ASN A 417 -37.73 10.16 -30.67
CA ASN A 417 -37.57 9.29 -29.51
C ASN A 417 -37.54 7.82 -29.89
N GLU A 418 -38.47 7.35 -30.74
CA GLU A 418 -38.49 5.96 -31.18
C GLU A 418 -37.22 5.59 -31.96
N THR A 419 -36.70 6.49 -32.80
CA THR A 419 -35.41 6.27 -33.47
C THR A 419 -34.26 6.23 -32.46
N ILE A 420 -34.22 7.13 -31.48
CA ILE A 420 -33.19 7.12 -30.42
C ILE A 420 -33.27 5.82 -29.59
N GLU A 421 -34.46 5.40 -29.17
CA GLU A 421 -34.68 4.15 -28.44
C GLU A 421 -34.22 2.94 -29.26
N LYS A 422 -34.53 2.92 -30.56
CA LYS A 422 -34.09 1.88 -31.49
C LYS A 422 -32.56 1.83 -31.56
N ILE A 423 -31.90 2.97 -31.80
CA ILE A 423 -30.44 3.05 -31.84
C ILE A 423 -29.82 2.65 -30.50
N SER A 424 -30.41 3.09 -29.39
CA SER A 424 -29.96 2.76 -28.04
C SER A 424 -30.05 1.26 -27.78
N LEU A 425 -31.08 0.59 -28.29
CA LEU A 425 -31.22 -0.86 -28.17
C LEU A 425 -30.35 -1.64 -29.17
N GLU A 426 -30.33 -1.26 -30.44
CA GLU A 426 -29.69 -2.05 -31.52
C GLU A 426 -28.19 -1.86 -31.60
N ILE A 427 -27.70 -0.63 -31.36
CA ILE A 427 -26.27 -0.37 -31.34
C ILE A 427 -25.78 -0.58 -29.93
N LEU A 428 -26.37 0.14 -28.98
CA LEU A 428 -25.76 0.27 -27.67
C LEU A 428 -26.05 -0.95 -26.81
N GLU A 429 -27.20 -1.63 -26.98
CA GLU A 429 -27.78 -2.79 -26.25
C GLU A 429 -28.66 -2.44 -25.00
N ASP A 430 -29.09 -1.19 -24.82
CA ASP A 430 -29.90 -0.70 -23.68
C ASP A 430 -30.77 0.42 -24.17
N LYS A 431 -32.06 0.13 -24.16
CA LYS A 431 -33.11 1.04 -24.60
C LYS A 431 -33.12 2.39 -23.86
N ASN A 432 -32.62 2.46 -22.62
CA ASN A 432 -32.67 3.64 -21.76
C ASN A 432 -31.32 4.40 -21.66
N LEU A 433 -30.32 3.98 -22.43
CA LEU A 433 -28.96 4.52 -22.33
C LEU A 433 -28.88 5.96 -22.83
N LEU A 434 -29.46 6.20 -24.01
CA LEU A 434 -29.62 7.52 -24.60
C LEU A 434 -30.78 8.24 -23.93
N LYS A 435 -30.52 9.44 -23.41
CA LYS A 435 -31.52 10.22 -22.67
C LYS A 435 -31.89 11.48 -23.44
N PRO A 436 -32.86 11.40 -24.38
CA PRO A 436 -33.40 12.60 -25.02
C PRO A 436 -34.12 13.46 -24.01
N LEU A 437 -33.87 14.77 -24.06
CA LEU A 437 -34.56 15.76 -23.24
C LEU A 437 -35.18 16.84 -24.12
N ARG A 438 -36.49 17.00 -24.00
CA ARG A 438 -37.22 18.21 -24.43
C ARG A 438 -37.51 19.05 -23.20
N ILE A 439 -37.19 20.34 -23.23
CA ILE A 439 -37.20 21.17 -22.02
C ILE A 439 -38.58 21.30 -21.34
N ASP A 440 -39.67 21.29 -22.12
CA ASP A 440 -41.05 21.31 -21.60
C ASP A 440 -41.43 20.01 -20.86
N LYS A 441 -40.72 18.91 -21.13
CA LYS A 441 -40.89 17.62 -20.42
C LYS A 441 -39.91 17.48 -19.23
N TYR A 442 -39.03 18.46 -18.99
CA TYR A 442 -38.07 18.44 -17.89
C TYR A 442 -38.75 18.80 -16.55
N ILE A 443 -38.50 18.00 -15.51
CA ILE A 443 -39.03 18.23 -14.16
C ILE A 443 -37.85 18.45 -13.20
N LYS A 444 -37.57 19.72 -12.88
CA LYS A 444 -36.52 20.10 -11.92
C LYS A 444 -36.95 20.00 -10.45
N GLY A 445 -38.26 20.03 -10.18
CA GLY A 445 -38.82 19.96 -8.82
C GLY A 445 -38.87 21.30 -8.06
N THR A 446 -38.25 22.36 -8.60
CA THR A 446 -38.29 23.73 -8.05
C THR A 446 -38.61 24.75 -9.14
N THR A 447 -38.90 26.00 -8.77
CA THR A 447 -38.99 27.10 -9.75
C THR A 447 -37.61 27.46 -10.29
N TYR A 448 -37.50 27.71 -11.59
CA TYR A 448 -36.27 28.14 -12.25
C TYR A 448 -36.57 29.01 -13.48
N GLN A 449 -35.56 29.71 -14.00
CA GLN A 449 -35.66 30.41 -15.28
C GLN A 449 -35.40 29.41 -16.40
N ILE A 450 -36.42 29.17 -17.23
CA ILE A 450 -36.38 28.18 -18.32
C ILE A 450 -35.20 28.43 -19.27
N VAL A 451 -34.91 29.69 -19.58
CA VAL A 451 -33.82 30.05 -20.51
C VAL A 451 -32.45 29.62 -19.98
N ASN A 452 -32.17 29.83 -18.69
CA ASN A 452 -30.90 29.40 -18.10
C ASN A 452 -30.80 27.88 -18.12
N GLU A 453 -31.89 27.18 -17.79
CA GLU A 453 -31.92 25.72 -17.83
C GLU A 453 -31.73 25.17 -19.25
N ILE A 454 -32.25 25.84 -20.28
CA ILE A 454 -32.00 25.46 -21.67
C ILE A 454 -30.50 25.50 -21.97
N PHE A 455 -29.82 26.58 -21.59
CA PHE A 455 -28.38 26.72 -21.81
C PHE A 455 -27.56 25.71 -20.99
N ASP A 456 -27.94 25.49 -19.73
CA ASP A 456 -27.31 24.48 -18.87
C ASP A 456 -27.49 23.08 -19.47
N GLN A 457 -28.70 22.71 -19.89
CA GLN A 457 -28.99 21.42 -20.51
C GLN A 457 -28.29 21.25 -21.85
N ILE A 458 -28.12 22.31 -22.66
CA ILE A 458 -27.33 22.22 -23.90
C ILE A 458 -25.85 21.99 -23.57
N ASP A 459 -25.31 22.70 -22.58
CA ASP A 459 -23.88 22.59 -22.21
C ASP A 459 -23.53 21.22 -21.60
N GLU A 460 -24.45 20.64 -20.84
CA GLU A 460 -24.30 19.31 -20.22
C GLU A 460 -24.52 18.13 -21.18
N ARG A 461 -24.96 18.37 -22.42
CA ARG A 461 -25.38 17.34 -23.38
C ARG A 461 -24.42 17.25 -24.56
N GLY A 462 -24.09 16.03 -24.96
CA GLY A 462 -23.10 15.76 -26.01
C GLY A 462 -23.67 15.72 -27.42
N LEU A 463 -24.99 15.84 -27.59
CA LEU A 463 -25.64 15.96 -28.90
C LEU A 463 -26.90 16.82 -28.78
N VAL A 464 -27.07 17.74 -29.72
CA VAL A 464 -28.29 18.53 -29.93
C VAL A 464 -28.93 18.07 -31.25
N ILE A 465 -30.21 17.68 -31.18
CA ILE A 465 -31.04 17.43 -32.37
C ILE A 465 -32.06 18.56 -32.45
N ALA A 466 -31.98 19.38 -33.49
CA ALA A 466 -32.80 20.57 -33.64
C ALA A 466 -33.72 20.50 -34.86
N ASP A 467 -35.04 20.54 -34.65
CA ASP A 467 -36.02 20.73 -35.72
C ASP A 467 -36.26 22.22 -35.97
N ILE A 468 -35.64 22.73 -37.03
CA ILE A 468 -35.70 24.14 -37.44
C ILE A 468 -36.87 24.46 -38.38
N THR A 469 -37.79 23.52 -38.58
CA THR A 469 -39.05 23.71 -39.32
C THR A 469 -39.85 24.88 -38.73
N ASN A 470 -40.54 25.61 -39.58
CA ASN A 470 -41.30 26.85 -39.33
C ASN A 470 -40.46 28.03 -38.80
N LYS A 471 -39.12 27.93 -38.82
CA LYS A 471 -38.20 28.99 -38.38
C LYS A 471 -38.51 29.48 -36.95
N ASN A 472 -38.76 28.55 -36.03
CA ASN A 472 -39.06 28.90 -34.64
C ASN A 472 -37.88 29.68 -34.02
N PRO A 473 -38.09 30.91 -33.53
CA PRO A 473 -37.00 31.76 -33.04
C PRO A 473 -36.29 31.19 -31.80
N ASN A 474 -36.99 30.44 -30.95
CA ASN A 474 -36.39 29.81 -29.78
C ASN A 474 -35.44 28.68 -30.19
N VAL A 475 -35.85 27.84 -31.14
CA VAL A 475 -34.98 26.77 -31.68
C VAL A 475 -33.75 27.37 -32.35
N TYR A 476 -33.88 28.49 -33.07
CA TYR A 476 -32.73 29.16 -33.68
C TYR A 476 -31.76 29.74 -32.62
N LEU A 477 -32.28 30.22 -31.49
CA LEU A 477 -31.45 30.65 -30.36
C LEU A 477 -30.66 29.46 -29.77
N GLU A 478 -31.32 28.32 -29.55
CA GLU A 478 -30.71 27.08 -29.04
C GLU A 478 -29.62 26.55 -30.00
N VAL A 479 -29.89 26.53 -31.30
CA VAL A 479 -28.91 26.19 -32.34
C VAL A 479 -27.74 27.17 -32.33
N GLY A 480 -28.01 28.48 -32.26
CA GLY A 480 -26.97 29.51 -32.21
C GLY A 480 -26.06 29.37 -30.99
N TYR A 481 -26.63 29.10 -29.81
CA TYR A 481 -25.88 28.82 -28.59
C TYR A 481 -25.02 27.58 -28.72
N THR A 482 -25.58 26.48 -29.26
CA THR A 482 -24.85 25.23 -29.52
C THR A 482 -23.64 25.47 -30.43
N LEU A 483 -23.83 26.19 -31.55
CA LEU A 483 -22.74 26.51 -32.48
C LEU A 483 -21.64 27.37 -31.83
N ALA A 484 -22.02 28.32 -30.98
CA ALA A 484 -21.07 29.15 -30.24
C ALA A 484 -20.27 28.31 -29.23
N LEU A 485 -20.94 27.40 -28.51
CA LEU A 485 -20.33 26.50 -27.55
C LEU A 485 -19.33 25.54 -28.22
N CYS A 486 -19.73 24.91 -29.32
CA CYS A 486 -18.87 24.05 -30.14
C CYS A 486 -17.58 24.77 -30.55
N ARG A 487 -17.71 26.01 -31.06
CA ARG A 487 -16.55 26.83 -31.45
C ARG A 487 -15.66 27.22 -30.27
N ALA A 488 -16.26 27.57 -29.13
CA ALA A 488 -15.52 27.98 -27.93
C ALA A 488 -14.73 26.81 -27.32
N LYS A 489 -15.31 25.60 -27.35
CA LYS A 489 -14.70 24.39 -26.81
C LYS A 489 -13.84 23.62 -27.83
N GLY A 490 -13.82 24.04 -29.09
CA GLY A 490 -13.14 23.30 -30.16
C GLY A 490 -13.75 21.92 -30.42
N ILE A 491 -15.04 21.75 -30.15
CA ILE A 491 -15.77 20.51 -30.35
C ILE A 491 -16.57 20.64 -31.65
N ASP A 492 -16.24 19.83 -32.64
CA ASP A 492 -17.05 19.68 -33.83
C ASP A 492 -18.13 18.58 -33.62
N GLU A 493 -19.21 18.60 -34.41
CA GLU A 493 -20.17 17.48 -34.57
C GLU A 493 -21.23 17.25 -33.47
N GLN A 494 -21.54 18.20 -32.59
CA GLN A 494 -22.62 18.04 -31.58
C GLN A 494 -24.02 18.48 -32.04
N LEU A 495 -24.24 18.71 -33.34
CA LEU A 495 -25.51 19.25 -33.84
C LEU A 495 -26.02 18.47 -35.06
N ILE A 496 -27.26 17.97 -34.95
CA ILE A 496 -28.04 17.43 -36.06
C ILE A 496 -29.22 18.38 -36.33
N LEU A 497 -29.31 18.88 -37.57
CA LEU A 497 -30.41 19.74 -38.00
C LEU A 497 -31.46 18.93 -38.77
N LEU A 498 -32.72 19.06 -38.37
CA LEU A 498 -33.89 18.51 -39.07
C LEU A 498 -34.68 19.63 -39.74
N LEU A 499 -35.18 19.39 -40.94
CA LEU A 499 -35.99 20.36 -41.68
C LEU A 499 -36.99 19.66 -42.62
N LYS A 500 -38.27 20.04 -42.60
CA LYS A 500 -39.22 19.56 -43.62
C LYS A 500 -38.77 19.96 -45.03
N GLU A 501 -38.84 19.03 -45.98
CA GLU A 501 -38.26 19.20 -47.34
C GLU A 501 -38.75 20.48 -48.04
N ASN A 502 -40.04 20.81 -47.88
CA ASN A 502 -40.69 21.96 -48.51
C ASN A 502 -40.40 23.32 -47.83
N GLU A 503 -39.55 23.34 -46.81
CA GLU A 503 -39.19 24.54 -46.09
C GLU A 503 -37.74 24.97 -46.32
N GLU A 504 -37.50 26.26 -46.09
CA GLU A 504 -36.17 26.84 -46.18
C GLU A 504 -35.58 27.13 -44.80
N ALA A 505 -34.34 26.70 -44.59
CA ALA A 505 -33.54 27.13 -43.45
C ALA A 505 -33.30 28.65 -43.50
N GLY A 506 -33.14 29.27 -42.33
CA GLY A 506 -32.63 30.63 -42.21
C GLY A 506 -31.24 30.77 -42.85
N PHE A 507 -30.92 31.98 -43.29
CA PHE A 507 -29.74 32.27 -44.12
C PHE A 507 -28.45 31.64 -43.56
N ASP A 508 -28.18 31.82 -42.27
CA ASP A 508 -26.95 31.34 -41.62
C ASP A 508 -26.87 29.81 -41.50
N LEU A 509 -28.01 29.10 -41.51
CA LEU A 509 -28.06 27.64 -41.41
C LEU A 509 -28.11 26.94 -42.77
N LYS A 510 -28.23 27.67 -43.89
CA LYS A 510 -28.29 27.08 -45.25
C LYS A 510 -27.03 26.31 -45.63
N GLY A 511 -25.86 26.70 -45.10
CA GLY A 511 -24.58 26.05 -45.34
C GLY A 511 -24.30 24.81 -44.47
N TYR A 512 -25.13 24.55 -43.45
CA TYR A 512 -24.99 23.39 -42.58
C TYR A 512 -25.71 22.18 -43.17
N LYS A 513 -25.17 20.98 -42.92
CA LYS A 513 -25.84 19.72 -43.28
C LYS A 513 -27.18 19.63 -42.55
N GLN A 514 -28.23 19.26 -43.28
CA GLN A 514 -29.60 19.14 -42.79
C GLN A 514 -30.15 17.78 -43.18
N ILE A 515 -30.79 17.09 -42.25
CA ILE A 515 -31.67 15.96 -42.55
C ILE A 515 -32.99 16.56 -43.04
N ARG A 516 -33.18 16.54 -44.36
CA ARG A 516 -34.44 16.95 -44.97
C ARG A 516 -35.40 15.77 -44.99
N TYR A 517 -36.62 15.96 -44.50
CA TYR A 517 -37.61 14.89 -44.40
C TYR A 517 -38.96 15.26 -45.03
N LYS A 518 -39.59 14.29 -45.70
CA LYS A 518 -40.90 14.43 -46.36
C LYS A 518 -42.06 14.01 -45.48
N ASN A 519 -41.82 13.01 -44.64
CA ASN A 519 -42.80 12.40 -43.75
C ASN A 519 -42.06 11.72 -42.58
N ILE A 520 -42.82 11.21 -41.60
CA ILE A 520 -42.27 10.59 -40.39
C ILE A 520 -41.38 9.38 -40.69
N LYS A 521 -41.74 8.55 -41.67
CA LYS A 521 -40.92 7.39 -42.04
C LYS A 521 -39.56 7.83 -42.58
N ASP A 522 -39.56 8.80 -43.49
CA ASP A 522 -38.34 9.37 -44.07
C ASP A 522 -37.45 10.06 -43.00
N LEU A 523 -38.07 10.74 -42.02
CA LEU A 523 -37.35 11.28 -40.87
C LEU A 523 -36.63 10.17 -40.09
N LYS A 524 -37.35 9.10 -39.72
CA LYS A 524 -36.77 7.97 -38.98
C LYS A 524 -35.63 7.32 -39.74
N ASP A 525 -35.85 6.97 -41.02
CA ASP A 525 -34.87 6.28 -41.85
C ASP A 525 -33.57 7.09 -42.05
N ASN A 526 -33.67 8.42 -42.14
CA ASN A 526 -32.50 9.29 -42.30
C ASN A 526 -31.82 9.63 -40.97
N LEU A 527 -32.59 9.86 -39.90
CA LEU A 527 -32.03 10.11 -38.57
C LEU A 527 -31.31 8.87 -38.03
N GLU A 528 -31.84 7.67 -38.28
CA GLU A 528 -31.23 6.40 -37.91
C GLU A 528 -29.80 6.28 -38.44
N LYS A 529 -29.58 6.56 -39.74
CA LYS A 529 -28.24 6.51 -40.37
C LYS A 529 -27.25 7.50 -39.76
N GLU A 530 -27.70 8.70 -39.43
CA GLU A 530 -26.83 9.72 -38.82
C GLU A 530 -26.49 9.35 -37.37
N LEU A 531 -27.47 8.85 -36.60
CA LEU A 531 -27.23 8.40 -35.23
C LEU A 531 -26.38 7.12 -35.19
N GLU A 532 -26.56 6.19 -36.13
CA GLU A 532 -25.68 5.04 -36.33
C GLU A 532 -24.24 5.50 -36.52
N THR A 533 -24.01 6.42 -37.44
CA THR A 533 -22.67 6.96 -37.71
C THR A 533 -22.11 7.69 -36.47
N TYR A 534 -22.94 8.47 -35.78
CA TYR A 534 -22.55 9.25 -34.61
C TYR A 534 -22.14 8.36 -33.41
N TYR A 535 -22.88 7.29 -33.14
CA TYR A 535 -22.66 6.44 -31.98
C TYR A 535 -21.75 5.23 -32.25
N GLN A 536 -21.64 4.74 -33.49
CA GLN A 536 -20.68 3.68 -33.85
C GLN A 536 -19.22 4.08 -33.55
N THR A 537 -18.88 5.36 -33.67
CA THR A 537 -17.53 5.87 -33.38
C THR A 537 -17.27 6.07 -31.88
N LYS A 538 -18.31 6.21 -31.05
CA LYS A 538 -18.22 6.59 -29.62
C LYS A 538 -18.54 5.47 -28.62
N TYR A 539 -18.61 4.21 -29.07
CA TYR A 539 -19.12 3.05 -28.31
C TYR A 539 -18.54 2.85 -26.89
N ILE A 540 -19.44 2.60 -25.93
CA ILE A 540 -19.20 2.04 -24.58
C ILE A 540 -20.14 0.83 -24.40
N PRO A 541 -19.69 -0.32 -23.91
CA PRO A 541 -20.54 -1.48 -23.65
C PRO A 541 -21.42 -1.30 -22.41
N ILE A 542 -22.59 -1.91 -22.47
CA ILE A 542 -23.68 -1.75 -21.49
C ILE A 542 -23.56 -2.51 -20.20
N GLU A 543 -22.75 -3.55 -20.22
CA GLU A 543 -22.53 -4.45 -19.09
C GLU A 543 -22.11 -3.68 -17.81
N TRP A 544 -21.59 -2.46 -17.97
CA TRP A 544 -21.05 -1.60 -16.92
C TRP A 544 -22.07 -0.71 -16.19
N ARG A 545 -23.23 -0.42 -16.81
CA ARG A 545 -24.32 0.28 -16.09
C ARG A 545 -25.24 -0.69 -15.35
N ASN A 546 -25.23 -1.96 -15.74
CA ASN A 546 -26.18 -2.97 -15.28
C ASN A 546 -25.55 -4.06 -14.40
N ALA A 547 -24.32 -3.88 -13.90
CA ALA A 547 -23.75 -4.73 -12.85
C ALA A 547 -24.57 -4.56 -11.56
N ARG A 548 -25.68 -5.30 -11.49
CA ARG A 548 -26.60 -5.38 -10.35
C ARG A 548 -25.95 -6.21 -9.23
N PHE A 549 -26.15 -5.68 -8.02
CA PHE A 549 -25.92 -6.23 -6.67
C PHE A 549 -24.57 -5.93 -6.02
#